data_AF-A0A183I6K5-F1
#
_entry.id   AF-A0A183I6K5-F1
#
_cell.length_a   1.000
_cell.length_b   1.000
_cell.length_c   1.000
_cell.angle_alpha   90.00
_cell.angle_beta   90.00
_cell.angle_gamma   90.00
#
_symmetry.space_group_name_H-M   'P 1'
#
loop_
_entity.id
_entity.type
_entity.pdbx_description
1 polymer ?
#
loop_
_entity_poly.entity_id
_entity_poly.type
_entity_poly.pdbx_seq_one_letter_code
_entity_poly.pdbx_strand_id
1 'polypeptide(L)' 'KTTCYHHHECYDLREPHSWCALNDGQSWLERGCHCNIKEGSCIIERMNQGQLEYTYCTPDLDFECES' A
#
# COMPACT_ATOMS: atom_id res chain seq x y z
N LYS A 1 -2.92 -8.71 6.02
CA LYS A 1 -2.44 -9.36 4.77
C LYS A 1 -3.64 -9.96 4.07
N THR A 2 -3.95 -9.48 2.86
CA THR A 2 -5.02 -10.01 1.99
C THR A 2 -4.39 -10.83 0.88
N THR A 3 -4.87 -12.05 0.67
CA THR A 3 -4.41 -12.93 -0.42
C THR A 3 -4.94 -12.42 -1.76
N CYS A 4 -4.12 -12.47 -2.80
CA CYS A 4 -4.53 -12.11 -4.16
C CYS A 4 -3.82 -12.98 -5.21
N TYR A 5 -4.44 -13.06 -6.38
CA TYR A 5 -3.94 -13.67 -7.61
C TYR A 5 -3.95 -12.66 -8.77
N HIS A 6 -4.83 -11.66 -8.71
CA HIS A 6 -4.99 -10.61 -9.70
C HIS A 6 -4.98 -9.22 -9.07
N HIS A 7 -4.56 -8.21 -9.84
CA HIS A 7 -4.47 -6.83 -9.36
C HIS A 7 -5.81 -6.27 -8.87
N HIS A 8 -6.92 -6.63 -9.52
CA HIS A 8 -8.25 -6.10 -9.20
C HIS A 8 -8.74 -6.49 -7.80
N GLU A 9 -8.21 -7.58 -7.22
CA GLU A 9 -8.54 -8.00 -5.85
C GLU A 9 -7.98 -7.03 -4.78
N CYS A 10 -7.13 -6.09 -5.18
CA CYS A 10 -6.53 -5.09 -4.30
C CYS A 10 -7.14 -3.69 -4.44
N TYR A 11 -8.11 -3.47 -5.35
CA TYR A 11 -8.69 -2.15 -5.62
C TYR A 11 -9.44 -1.54 -4.43
N ASP A 12 -10.07 -2.39 -3.62
CA ASP A 12 -10.82 -1.99 -2.42
C ASP A 12 -9.93 -1.95 -1.16
N LEU A 13 -8.62 -2.08 -1.32
CA LEU A 13 -7.67 -1.97 -0.21
C LEU A 13 -6.95 -0.63 -0.26
N ARG A 14 -6.49 -0.19 0.90
CA ARG A 14 -5.69 1.02 1.10
C ARG A 14 -4.36 0.69 1.76
N GLU A 15 -3.44 1.64 1.70
CA GLU A 15 -2.25 1.63 2.55
C GLU A 15 -2.64 1.54 4.03
N PRO A 16 -1.77 1.07 4.93
CA PRO A 16 -2.01 1.18 6.36
C PRO A 16 -2.04 2.66 6.78
N HIS A 17 -2.78 2.98 7.84
CA HIS A 17 -2.94 4.37 8.32
C HIS A 17 -1.60 5.08 8.57
N SER A 18 -0.59 4.34 9.07
CA SER A 18 0.77 4.85 9.31
C SER A 18 1.52 5.28 8.05
N TRP A 19 0.97 4.97 6.87
CA TRP A 19 1.51 5.35 5.57
C TRP A 19 0.66 6.40 4.86
N CYS A 20 -0.51 6.77 5.40
CA CYS A 20 -1.37 7.72 4.70
C CYS A 20 -0.68 9.08 4.49
N ALA A 21 -0.06 9.63 5.54
CA ALA A 21 0.75 10.83 5.45
C ALA A 21 2.19 10.45 5.08
N LEU A 22 2.67 10.96 3.95
CA LEU A 22 4.08 10.89 3.59
C LEU A 22 4.88 11.87 4.43
N ASN A 23 6.02 11.42 4.96
CA ASN A 23 6.99 12.29 5.62
C ASN A 23 7.95 12.93 4.61
N ASP A 24 8.73 13.91 5.06
CA ASP A 24 9.78 14.51 4.24
C ASP A 24 10.74 13.46 3.68
N GLY A 25 10.95 13.51 2.36
CA GLY A 25 11.77 12.53 1.63
C GLY A 25 11.06 11.22 1.31
N GLN A 26 9.74 11.13 1.56
CA GLN A 26 8.90 10.01 1.12
C GLN A 26 8.07 10.39 -0.11
N SER A 27 7.86 9.43 -1.01
CA SER A 27 6.98 9.60 -2.16
C SER A 27 6.29 8.29 -2.52
N TRP A 28 5.03 8.37 -2.91
CA TRP A 28 4.32 7.24 -3.49
C TRP A 28 4.93 6.87 -4.84
N LEU A 29 4.93 5.58 -5.15
CA LEU A 29 5.11 5.12 -6.52
C LEU A 29 3.80 5.29 -7.29
N GLU A 30 3.83 5.22 -8.61
CA GLU A 30 2.64 5.41 -9.48
C GLU A 30 1.54 4.34 -9.26
N ARG A 31 1.79 3.34 -8.41
CA ARG A 31 0.88 2.24 -8.13
C ARG A 31 0.35 2.37 -6.71
N GLY A 32 -0.96 2.39 -6.57
CA GLY A 32 -1.62 2.12 -5.30
C GLY A 32 -1.47 0.65 -4.90
N CYS A 33 -2.38 0.18 -4.05
CA CYS A 33 -2.45 -1.22 -3.66
C CYS A 33 -2.54 -2.15 -4.88
N HIS A 34 -1.57 -3.07 -4.99
CA HIS A 34 -1.49 -3.99 -6.11
C HIS A 34 -1.09 -5.39 -5.66
N CYS A 35 -1.43 -6.38 -6.48
CA CYS A 35 -1.15 -7.76 -6.17
C CYS A 35 0.33 -8.07 -6.47
N ASN A 36 1.10 -8.38 -5.43
CA ASN A 36 2.40 -9.00 -5.61
C ASN A 36 2.20 -10.50 -5.83
N ILE A 37 2.21 -10.90 -7.10
CA ILE A 37 1.95 -12.29 -7.55
C ILE A 37 2.94 -13.29 -6.92
N LYS A 38 4.18 -12.88 -6.62
CA LYS A 38 5.18 -13.76 -6.00
C LYS A 38 4.83 -14.10 -4.55
N GLU A 39 4.34 -13.11 -3.80
CA GLU A 39 3.93 -13.25 -2.41
C GLU A 39 2.46 -13.68 -2.25
N GLY A 40 1.68 -13.60 -3.34
CA GLY A 40 0.23 -13.83 -3.36
C GLY A 40 -0.50 -12.85 -2.45
N SER A 41 -0.06 -11.60 -2.34
CA SER A 41 -0.69 -10.62 -1.45
C SER A 41 -0.67 -9.18 -1.94
N CYS A 42 -1.67 -8.41 -1.52
CA CYS A 42 -1.80 -7.01 -1.85
C CYS A 42 -0.82 -6.16 -1.04
N ILE A 43 0.04 -5.44 -1.75
CA ILE A 43 1.04 -4.54 -1.17
C ILE A 43 0.92 -3.15 -1.77
N ILE A 44 1.46 -2.16 -1.07
CA ILE A 44 1.73 -0.83 -1.60
C ILE A 44 3.19 -0.50 -1.36
N GLU A 45 3.77 0.27 -2.29
CA GLU A 45 5.18 0.63 -2.28
C GLU A 45 5.34 2.14 -2.21
N ARG A 46 6.38 2.59 -1.51
CA ARG A 46 6.80 3.99 -1.48
C ARG A 46 8.32 4.09 -1.56
N MET A 47 8.81 5.23 -2.00
CA MET A 47 10.19 5.62 -1.79
C MET A 47 10.29 6.30 -0.43
N ASN A 48 11.32 5.95 0.36
CA ASN A 48 11.68 6.59 1.61
C ASN A 48 13.17 6.90 1.60
N GLN A 49 13.54 8.18 1.51
CA GLN A 49 14.94 8.61 1.47
C GLN A 49 15.77 7.90 0.38
N GLY A 50 15.15 7.65 -0.78
CA GLY A 50 15.80 6.95 -1.90
C GLY A 50 15.79 5.42 -1.81
N GLN A 51 15.20 4.84 -0.75
CA GLN A 51 15.03 3.40 -0.60
C GLN A 51 13.59 2.98 -0.90
N LEU A 52 13.44 1.84 -1.57
CA LEU A 52 12.13 1.24 -1.81
C LEU A 52 11.64 0.53 -0.54
N GLU A 53 10.50 0.97 -0.02
CA GLU A 53 9.78 0.30 1.05
C GLU A 53 8.47 -0.26 0.52
N TYR A 54 8.00 -1.35 1.12
CA TYR A 54 6.67 -1.87 0.88
C TYR A 54 5.99 -2.24 2.20
N THR A 55 4.67 -2.26 2.17
CA THR A 55 3.83 -2.76 3.26
C THR A 55 2.60 -3.46 2.71
N TYR A 56 1.86 -4.15 3.57
CA TYR A 56 0.63 -4.82 3.19
C TYR A 56 -0.55 -3.85 3.22
N CYS A 57 -1.41 -3.95 2.22
CA CYS A 57 -2.65 -3.20 2.20
C CYS A 57 -3.65 -3.73 3.24
N THR A 58 -4.50 -2.82 3.72
CA THR A 58 -5.56 -3.07 4.69
C THR A 58 -6.93 -2.77 4.09
N PRO A 59 -8.00 -3.44 4.53
CA PRO A 59 -9.37 -3.12 4.10
C PRO A 59 -9.75 -1.66 4.38
N ASP A 60 -10.50 -1.05 3.47
CA ASP A 60 -11.02 0.33 3.55
C ASP A 60 -12.21 0.48 4.53
N LEU A 61 -12.18 -0.21 5.68
CA LEU A 61 -13.20 -0.08 6.71
C LEU A 61 -12.85 1.14 7.57
N ASP A 62 -13.41 2.29 7.20
CA ASP A 62 -13.22 3.57 7.90
C ASP A 62 -11.79 4.11 7.82
N PHE A 63 -11.19 4.10 6.62
CA PHE A 63 -9.85 4.66 6.40
C PHE A 63 -9.86 6.19 6.53
N GLU A 64 -9.71 6.67 7.76
CA GLU A 64 -9.39 8.07 8.06
C GLU A 64 -7.89 8.20 8.33
N CYS A 65 -7.24 9.02 7.52
CA CYS A 65 -5.89 9.46 7.80
C CYS A 65 -5.95 10.39 9.01
N GLU A 66 -5.27 10.02 10.09
CA GLU A 66 -5.10 10.92 11.23
C GLU A 66 -4.35 12.16 10.74
N SER A 67 -5.05 13.29 10.72
CA SER A 67 -4.58 14.60 10.27
C SER A 67 -3.72 15.32 11.29
#